data_AF-A0A926QI01-F1
#
_entry.id   AF-A0A926QI01-F1
#
_cell.length_a   1.000
_cell.length_b   1.000
_cell.length_c   1.000
_cell.angle_alpha   90.00
_cell.angle_beta   90.00
_cell.angle_gamma   90.00
#
_symmetry.space_group_name_H-M   'P 1'
#
loop_
_entity.id
_entity.type
_entity.pdbx_description
1 polymer ?
#
loop_
_entity_poly.entity_id
_entity_poly.type
_entity_poly.pdbx_seq_one_letter_code
_entity_poly.pdbx_strand_id
1 'polypeptide(L)'
;MFNMLIGCKKMVSIRYGKDDIRGVISSYYQAFRLLKINNILIPIELIEHIEVLEGNAEAALIPQVLREGRSLYLIQGGRTS
;
A
#
# COMPACT_ATOMS: atom_id res chain seq x y z
N MET A 1 3.76 -12.36 -12.88
CA MET A 1 2.80 -12.38 -11.75
C MET A 1 2.05 -11.05 -11.63
N PHE A 2 2.67 -9.98 -11.08
CA PHE A 2 2.00 -8.69 -10.79
C PHE A 2 1.19 -8.06 -11.93
N ASN A 3 1.61 -8.24 -13.20
CA ASN A 3 0.94 -7.69 -14.38
C ASN A 3 -0.56 -8.05 -14.43
N MET A 4 -0.97 -9.23 -13.95
CA MET A 4 -2.40 -9.61 -13.89
C MET A 4 -3.16 -8.81 -12.81
N LEU A 5 -2.56 -8.62 -11.63
CA LEU A 5 -3.18 -7.85 -10.54
C LEU A 5 -3.35 -6.38 -10.93
N ILE A 6 -2.33 -5.81 -11.59
CA ILE A 6 -2.33 -4.44 -12.14
C ILE A 6 -3.36 -4.31 -13.27
N GLY A 7 -3.32 -5.19 -14.27
CA GLY A 7 -4.20 -5.13 -15.44
C GLY A 7 -5.68 -5.32 -15.10
N CYS A 8 -5.99 -6.25 -14.19
CA CYS A 8 -7.34 -6.45 -13.68
C CYS A 8 -7.74 -5.48 -12.55
N LYS A 9 -6.86 -4.54 -12.16
CA LYS A 9 -7.06 -3.58 -11.05
C LYS A 9 -7.60 -4.22 -9.76
N LYS A 10 -7.13 -5.43 -9.42
CA LYS A 10 -7.67 -6.18 -8.28
C LYS A 10 -7.33 -5.50 -6.96
N MET A 11 -8.29 -5.50 -6.05
CA MET A 11 -8.08 -5.17 -4.65
C MET A 11 -7.25 -6.29 -3.98
N VAL A 12 -6.24 -5.92 -3.21
CA VAL A 12 -5.37 -6.86 -2.48
C VAL A 12 -5.14 -6.41 -1.04
N SER A 13 -4.76 -7.36 -0.16
CA SER A 13 -4.07 -7.08 1.10
C SER A 13 -2.60 -7.48 0.93
N ILE A 14 -1.67 -6.65 1.40
CA ILE A 14 -0.23 -6.87 1.35
C ILE A 14 0.33 -6.77 2.76
N ARG A 15 0.84 -7.88 3.30
CA ARG A 15 1.55 -7.87 4.60
C ARG A 15 3.02 -7.53 4.40
N TYR A 16 3.49 -6.54 5.15
CA TYR A 16 4.92 -6.24 5.28
C TYR A 16 5.26 -6.10 6.78
N GLY A 17 6.04 -7.03 7.33
CA GLY A 17 6.32 -7.08 8.76
C GLY A 17 5.05 -7.18 9.61
N LYS A 18 4.76 -6.12 10.38
CA LYS A 18 3.60 -6.05 11.29
C LYS A 18 2.41 -5.28 10.75
N ASP A 19 2.51 -4.75 9.54
CA ASP A 19 1.51 -3.89 8.92
C ASP A 19 0.87 -4.61 7.71
N ASP A 20 -0.44 -4.36 7.48
CA ASP A 20 -1.22 -4.92 6.39
C ASP A 20 -1.82 -3.77 5.55
N ILE A 21 -1.37 -3.60 4.30
CA ILE A 21 -1.82 -2.53 3.39
C ILE A 21 -2.86 -3.08 2.43
N ARG A 22 -4.04 -2.45 2.39
CA ARG A 22 -5.10 -2.74 1.43
C ARG A 22 -5.19 -1.70 0.32
N GLY A 23 -5.45 -2.14 -0.90
CA GLY A 23 -5.55 -1.25 -2.05
C GLY A 23 -5.42 -1.94 -3.40
N VAL A 24 -5.29 -1.15 -4.46
CA VAL A 24 -5.04 -1.64 -5.81
C VAL A 24 -3.58 -1.42 -6.18
N ILE A 25 -2.93 -2.46 -6.70
CA ILE A 25 -1.57 -2.37 -7.24
C ILE A 25 -1.64 -1.60 -8.56
N SER A 26 -1.01 -0.43 -8.62
CA SER A 26 -1.01 0.45 -9.79
C SER A 26 0.23 0.31 -10.68
N SER A 27 1.35 -0.19 -10.14
CA SER A 27 2.60 -0.37 -10.91
C SER A 27 3.52 -1.41 -10.26
N TYR A 28 4.40 -2.01 -11.06
CA TYR A 28 5.54 -2.82 -10.60
C TYR A 28 6.80 -2.33 -11.32
N TYR A 29 7.79 -1.86 -10.56
CA TYR A 29 9.04 -1.30 -11.07
C TYR A 29 10.16 -2.36 -10.97
N GLN A 30 10.20 -3.27 -11.95
CA GLN A 30 11.09 -4.43 -11.94
C GLN A 30 12.57 -4.09 -11.70
N ALA A 31 13.09 -3.00 -12.29
CA ALA A 31 14.48 -2.56 -12.12
C ALA A 31 14.86 -2.20 -10.68
N PHE A 32 13.89 -1.81 -9.85
CA PHE A 32 14.08 -1.43 -8.44
C PHE A 32 13.41 -2.42 -7.47
N ARG A 33 12.78 -3.48 -7.98
CA ARG A 33 11.97 -4.46 -7.22
C ARG A 33 10.89 -3.82 -6.33
N LEU A 34 10.40 -2.63 -6.70
CA LEU A 34 9.35 -1.90 -5.97
C LEU A 34 7.96 -2.18 -6.54
N LEU A 35 6.99 -2.37 -5.65
CA LEU A 35 5.57 -2.50 -5.96
C LEU A 35 4.83 -1.22 -5.53
N LYS A 36 4.00 -0.64 -6.40
CA LYS A 36 3.17 0.53 -6.07
C LYS A 36 1.74 0.11 -5.77
N ILE A 37 1.29 0.35 -4.54
CA ILE A 37 -0.10 0.15 -4.11
C ILE A 37 -0.66 1.49 -3.60
N ASN A 38 -1.82 1.89 -4.11
CA ASN A 38 -2.35 3.25 -3.91
C ASN A 38 -1.28 4.31 -4.26
N ASN A 39 -0.73 5.02 -3.27
CA ASN A 39 0.40 5.96 -3.41
C ASN A 39 1.68 5.54 -2.65
N ILE A 40 1.75 4.30 -2.14
CA ILE A 40 2.90 3.76 -1.39
C ILE A 40 3.77 2.92 -2.34
N LEU A 41 5.09 3.02 -2.19
CA LEU A 41 6.07 2.13 -2.81
C LEU A 41 6.61 1.16 -1.76
N ILE A 42 6.51 -0.14 -2.02
CA ILE A 42 6.94 -1.22 -1.11
C ILE A 42 8.02 -2.05 -1.82
N PRO A 43 9.22 -2.25 -1.22
CA PRO A 43 10.19 -3.23 -1.72
C PRO A 43 9.62 -4.65 -1.58
N ILE A 44 9.68 -5.43 -2.67
CA ILE A 44 9.11 -6.79 -2.70
C ILE A 44 9.84 -7.73 -1.73
N GLU A 45 11.09 -7.43 -1.39
CA GLU A 45 11.90 -8.12 -0.37
C GLU A 45 11.31 -8.02 1.04
N LEU A 46 10.42 -7.05 1.30
CA LEU A 46 9.75 -6.85 2.58
C LEU A 46 8.30 -7.34 2.59
N ILE A 47 7.80 -7.86 1.46
CA ILE A 47 6.43 -8.39 1.36
C ILE A 47 6.43 -9.86 1.79
N GLU A 48 5.70 -10.15 2.86
CA GLU A 48 5.55 -11.50 3.41
C GLU A 48 4.42 -12.28 2.71
N HIS A 49 3.31 -11.59 2.43
CA HIS A 49 2.13 -12.20 1.79
C HIS A 49 1.33 -11.19 0.96
N ILE A 50 0.66 -11.68 -0.08
CA ILE A 50 -0.30 -10.91 -0.90
C ILE A 50 -1.56 -11.74 -1.11
N GLU A 51 -2.68 -11.23 -0.61
CA GLU A 51 -4.00 -11.86 -0.78
C GLU A 51 -4.84 -11.05 -1.77
N VAL A 52 -5.50 -11.72 -2.70
CA VAL A 52 -6.49 -11.10 -3.59
C VAL A 52 -7.82 -11.04 -2.85
N LEU A 53 -8.36 -9.84 -2.67
CA LEU A 53 -9.64 -9.64 -2.01
C LEU A 53 -10.76 -9.68 -3.05
N GLU A 54 -11.74 -10.56 -2.85
CA GLU A 54 -12.93 -10.65 -3.72
C GLU A 54 -13.94 -9.55 -3.39
N GLY A 55 -13.59 -8.32 -3.78
CA GLY A 55 -14.42 -7.13 -3.68
C GLY A 55 -14.20 -6.21 -4.87
N ASN A 56 -15.27 -5.60 -5.37
CA ASN A 56 -15.21 -4.75 -6.56
C ASN A 56 -14.35 -3.50 -6.30
N ALA A 57 -13.52 -3.10 -7.28
CA ALA A 57 -12.46 -2.10 -7.09
C ALA A 57 -12.99 -0.69 -6.73
N GLU A 58 -14.27 -0.41 -6.95
CA GLU A 58 -14.93 0.86 -6.60
C GLU A 58 -14.96 1.13 -5.09
N ALA A 59 -14.91 0.09 -4.25
CA ALA A 59 -14.82 0.22 -2.80
C ALA A 59 -13.44 0.72 -2.32
N ALA A 60 -12.42 0.73 -3.17
CA ALA A 60 -11.04 1.04 -2.80
C ALA A 60 -10.73 2.55 -2.63
N LEU A 61 -11.67 3.44 -2.98
CA LEU A 61 -11.47 4.89 -2.89
C LEU A 61 -11.55 5.47 -1.47
N ILE A 62 -11.93 4.67 -0.47
CA ILE A 62 -11.85 5.05 0.95
C ILE A 62 -10.49 4.58 1.49
N PRO A 63 -9.59 5.47 1.94
CA PRO A 63 -8.36 5.08 2.62
C PRO A 63 -8.69 4.51 4.01
N GLN A 64 -9.04 3.22 4.07
CA GLN A 64 -9.18 2.47 5.32
C GLN A 64 -7.79 2.21 5.93
N VAL A 65 -7.11 3.28 6.32
CA VAL A 65 -6.03 3.23 7.28
C VAL A 65 -6.68 2.90 8.62
N LEU A 66 -6.82 1.60 8.92
CA LEU A 66 -7.42 1.10 10.16
C LEU A 66 -6.46 1.42 11.32
N ARG A 67 -6.54 2.65 11.81
CA ARG A 67 -5.50 3.27 12.62
C ARG A 67 -5.91 3.30 14.09
N GLU A 68 -5.77 2.16 14.76
CA GLU A 68 -5.94 2.14 16.22
C GLU A 68 -4.89 3.02 16.91
N GLY A 69 -5.37 3.95 17.74
CA GLY A 69 -4.66 4.54 18.88
C GLY A 69 -3.45 5.45 18.59
N ARG A 70 -3.00 5.61 17.34
CA ARG A 70 -1.80 6.40 17.03
C ARG A 70 -2.10 7.46 15.97
N SER A 71 -2.00 8.73 16.36
CA SER A 71 -1.96 9.85 15.43
C SER A 71 -0.57 10.02 14.80
N LEU A 72 -0.40 10.99 13.89
CA LEU A 72 0.89 11.52 13.45
C LEU A 72 0.68 13.03 13.25
N TYR A 73 1.32 13.84 14.06
CA TYR A 73 1.22 15.29 13.99
C TYR A 73 2.46 15.88 13.30
N LEU A 74 2.24 16.82 12.38
CA LEU A 74 3.30 17.63 11.80
C LEU A 74 3.83 18.60 12.88
N ILE A 75 4.95 18.25 13.50
CA ILE A 75 5.65 19.17 14.40
C ILE A 75 6.41 20.19 13.54
N GLN A 76 5.92 21.43 13.52
CA GLN A 76 6.54 22.55 12.81
C GLN A 76 7.77 23.06 13.57
N GLY A 77 8.82 22.23 13.63
CA GLY A 77 10.06 22.48 14.36
C GLY A 77 10.98 23.49 13.66
N GLY A 78 10.58 24.76 13.60
CA GLY A 78 11.35 25.85 13.00
C GLY A 78 11.62 26.97 14.01
N ARG A 79 12.64 26.81 14.85
CA ARG A 79 13.11 27.85 15.78
C ARG A 79 14.33 28.55 15.17
N THR A 80 14.18 29.81 14.79
CA THR A 80 15.29 30.73 14.50
C THR A 80 15.28 31.85 15.53
N SER A 81 16.46 32.42 15.81
CA SER A 81 16.77 33.33 16.92
C SER A 81 15.84 34.55 17.03
#